data_AF-A0A380SZ72-F1
#
_entry.id   AF-A0A380SZ72-F1
#
_cell.length_a   1.000
_cell.length_b   1.000
_cell.length_c   1.000
_cell.angle_alpha   90.00
_cell.angle_beta   90.00
_cell.angle_gamma   90.00
#
_symmetry.space_group_name_H-M   'P 1'
#
loop_
_entity.id
_entity.type
_entity.pdbx_description
1 polymer ?
#
loop_
_entity_poly.entity_id
_entity_poly.type
_entity_poly.pdbx_seq_one_letter_code
_entity_poly.pdbx_strand_id
1 'polypeptide(L)'
;MKHPLLQPLVVAMLLGTALPALAALPSAPSYIDDSLYSPAAKQRILPPMFAQTLASTRYLAKPDNPLITQAEASEFRQTSNYDETRAYMTRLAAASGGSIVLNDLPEKSAEGHPMLMAIASLEVDKSPAGLNESGKPTIFVEAEIHPGEANGKDAMFMLLRDMTTGDKPLAALLEKVNILFIPTVNVDGDLRRSAYGRINQNGPDETGWRVNGLNYNLNRDFTKLDSAEIRNVAWVFNTYQLSFFADTHSTDGAMYPYDSSYCHNGNGWSPASSAWMDNVMRAPVYQALEADGHVVHECISLNSNQDPGQGYYPYRTDYARFSNQYGDIRNVPSILIEQHALHPYQTQVLGNYVMLKSMFQVIGDQAVSLNEAIRQDRERLEAQEQVTLTWKPGKAQTTAFTVGDYRYEQSPITGARTIVWSNTPKKLNVPVTGNTEPDLVVKRPRQYVVPGQWREVIARLKAHGIHMTTLDKPTPIAVTLYRMDEVKVAGGFEPDRTQSNQIPGYEGRLLVSGVAKPLERLQTFPAGSVVIDTDQPLGVLAVNLLYPESPDSFWAWGFFNATLVAAEEPEEYVMEPMARKMLAESPDLKAEFDKKLKSDKAFAASPSARLHWFYQRTPFYDVNAFVYPVGAVY
;
A
#
# COMPACT_ATOMS: atom_id res chain seq x y z
N MET A 1 32.56 15.90 -77.52
CA MET A 1 32.09 14.65 -78.16
C MET A 1 30.69 14.34 -77.63
N LYS A 2 29.73 14.29 -78.57
CA LYS A 2 28.44 13.55 -78.56
C LYS A 2 27.60 13.49 -77.27
N HIS A 3 26.54 14.31 -77.25
CA HIS A 3 25.16 13.99 -76.83
C HIS A 3 24.64 12.68 -77.48
N PRO A 4 23.43 12.10 -77.22
CA PRO A 4 22.25 12.70 -76.58
C PRO A 4 21.26 11.79 -75.77
N LEU A 5 20.33 12.49 -75.09
CA LEU A 5 18.86 12.30 -74.99
C LEU A 5 18.22 10.90 -74.92
N LEU A 6 17.26 10.74 -74.00
CA LEU A 6 15.83 10.55 -74.33
C LEU A 6 14.93 10.66 -73.08
N GLN A 7 14.15 11.76 -73.00
CA GLN A 7 12.77 11.78 -72.47
C GLN A 7 11.84 11.18 -73.55
N PRO A 8 10.61 10.67 -73.27
CA PRO A 8 9.50 11.38 -72.58
C PRO A 8 8.62 10.42 -71.73
N LEU A 9 7.43 10.67 -71.17
CA LEU A 9 6.30 11.55 -71.46
C LEU A 9 5.39 11.58 -70.21
N VAL A 10 4.66 12.69 -70.06
CA VAL A 10 3.75 13.08 -68.98
C VAL A 10 2.43 12.30 -68.98
N VAL A 11 1.91 11.89 -67.81
CA VAL A 11 0.46 11.87 -67.51
C VAL A 11 0.23 12.22 -66.04
N ALA A 12 -0.56 13.27 -65.81
CA ALA A 12 -1.10 13.64 -64.52
C ALA A 12 -2.28 12.73 -64.13
N MET A 13 -2.32 12.26 -62.88
CA MET A 13 -3.56 11.87 -62.21
C MET A 13 -3.52 12.36 -60.76
N LEU A 14 -4.31 13.42 -60.52
CA LEU A 14 -4.83 13.79 -59.23
C LEU A 14 -5.78 12.67 -58.76
N LEU A 15 -5.38 11.95 -57.72
CA LEU A 15 -6.28 11.15 -56.89
C LEU A 15 -5.90 11.40 -55.44
N GLY A 16 -6.78 12.10 -54.73
CA GLY A 16 -6.66 12.31 -53.30
C GLY A 16 -6.59 10.97 -52.59
N THR A 17 -5.48 10.73 -51.89
CA THR A 17 -5.37 9.61 -50.97
C THR A 17 -5.46 10.15 -49.56
N ALA A 18 -6.56 9.74 -48.93
CA ALA A 18 -6.88 9.77 -47.53
C ALA A 18 -5.68 9.90 -46.57
N LEU A 19 -5.93 10.71 -45.54
CA LEU A 19 -5.26 10.69 -44.24
C LEU A 19 -4.77 9.27 -43.89
N PRO A 20 -3.53 9.09 -43.40
CA PRO A 20 -3.14 7.82 -42.84
C PRO A 20 -4.08 7.56 -41.66
N ALA A 21 -4.71 6.39 -41.70
CA ALA A 21 -5.52 5.85 -40.62
C ALA A 21 -4.82 6.11 -39.29
N LEU A 22 -5.58 6.60 -38.30
CA LEU A 22 -5.20 6.45 -36.90
C LEU A 22 -4.75 5.00 -36.73
N ALA A 23 -3.47 4.82 -36.40
CA ALA A 23 -3.01 3.54 -35.91
C ALA A 23 -3.92 3.20 -34.73
N ALA A 24 -4.70 2.12 -34.89
CA ALA A 24 -5.52 1.61 -33.81
C ALA A 24 -4.58 1.41 -32.62
N LEU A 25 -4.91 2.06 -31.51
CA LEU A 25 -4.27 1.83 -30.21
C LEU A 25 -4.22 0.32 -29.97
N PRO A 26 -3.14 -0.21 -29.35
CA PRO A 26 -3.05 -1.62 -29.06
C PRO A 26 -4.29 -2.02 -28.25
N SER A 27 -5.11 -2.89 -28.85
CA SER A 27 -6.14 -3.66 -28.17
C SER A 27 -5.55 -4.37 -26.96
N ALA A 28 -6.40 -4.73 -25.99
CA ALA A 28 -6.10 -5.57 -24.83
C ALA A 28 -4.94 -6.55 -25.08
N PRO A 29 -4.06 -6.80 -24.08
CA PRO A 29 -2.88 -7.61 -24.30
C PRO A 29 -3.30 -8.96 -24.88
N SER A 30 -2.58 -9.35 -25.94
CA SER A 30 -2.83 -10.46 -26.84
C SER A 30 -3.12 -11.84 -26.22
N TYR A 31 -3.17 -11.97 -24.88
CA TYR A 31 -3.33 -13.22 -24.16
C TYR A 31 -4.76 -13.55 -23.71
N ILE A 32 -5.73 -12.61 -23.67
CA ILE A 32 -7.14 -12.96 -23.41
C ILE A 32 -7.85 -13.23 -24.74
N ASP A 33 -7.80 -14.49 -25.19
CA ASP A 33 -8.68 -14.97 -26.25
C ASP A 33 -10.09 -15.18 -25.69
N ASP A 34 -10.90 -14.13 -25.75
CA ASP A 34 -12.24 -14.16 -25.20
C ASP A 34 -13.18 -15.08 -26.01
N SER A 35 -12.79 -15.51 -27.23
CA SER A 35 -13.64 -16.31 -28.12
C SER A 35 -13.95 -17.69 -27.56
N LEU A 36 -13.14 -18.15 -26.58
CA LEU A 36 -13.31 -19.40 -25.87
C LEU A 36 -14.42 -19.37 -24.81
N TYR A 37 -14.96 -18.20 -24.48
CA TYR A 37 -15.96 -18.03 -23.43
C TYR A 37 -17.36 -17.79 -24.00
N SER A 38 -18.38 -18.26 -23.27
CA SER A 38 -19.78 -18.00 -23.62
C SER A 38 -20.11 -16.49 -23.55
N PRO A 39 -21.14 -16.00 -24.28
CA PRO A 39 -21.54 -14.61 -24.19
C PRO A 39 -21.84 -14.13 -22.77
N ALA A 40 -22.39 -15.00 -21.91
CA ALA A 40 -22.69 -14.67 -20.51
C ALA A 40 -21.40 -14.47 -19.68
N ALA A 41 -20.35 -15.25 -19.94
CA ALA A 41 -19.07 -15.15 -19.22
C ALA A 41 -18.29 -13.87 -19.58
N LYS A 42 -18.66 -13.19 -20.67
CA LYS A 42 -18.07 -11.92 -21.11
C LYS A 42 -18.76 -10.69 -20.50
N GLN A 43 -19.85 -10.88 -19.76
CA GLN A 43 -20.66 -9.80 -19.22
C GLN A 43 -20.45 -9.69 -17.70
N ARG A 44 -20.30 -8.45 -17.20
CA ARG A 44 -20.35 -8.19 -15.76
C ARG A 44 -21.81 -8.20 -15.32
N ILE A 45 -22.13 -9.02 -14.32
CA ILE A 45 -23.46 -9.04 -13.68
C ILE A 45 -23.31 -8.39 -12.30
N LEU A 46 -23.71 -7.12 -12.21
CA LEU A 46 -23.67 -6.34 -10.97
C LEU A 46 -25.09 -6.23 -10.39
N PRO A 47 -25.24 -6.14 -9.06
CA PRO A 47 -26.53 -5.86 -8.46
C PRO A 47 -27.04 -4.47 -8.88
N PRO A 48 -28.36 -4.23 -8.90
CA PRO A 48 -28.90 -2.90 -9.14
C PRO A 48 -28.40 -1.96 -8.05
N MET A 49 -27.90 -0.78 -8.44
CA MET A 49 -27.38 0.21 -7.51
C MET A 49 -28.36 1.35 -7.22
N PHE A 50 -28.11 2.07 -6.12
CA PHE A 50 -28.92 3.20 -5.68
C PHE A 50 -28.83 4.35 -6.67
N ALA A 51 -29.97 4.90 -7.07
CA ALA A 51 -30.01 6.08 -7.93
C ALA A 51 -29.60 7.33 -7.15
N GLN A 52 -28.77 8.18 -7.76
CA GLN A 52 -28.29 9.42 -7.18
C GLN A 52 -28.39 10.55 -8.22
N THR A 53 -28.78 11.74 -7.76
CA THR A 53 -28.76 12.96 -8.57
C THR A 53 -27.53 13.77 -8.17
N LEU A 54 -26.54 13.83 -9.06
CA LEU A 54 -25.25 14.46 -8.79
C LEU A 54 -25.25 15.92 -9.23
N ALA A 55 -25.24 16.84 -8.26
CA ALA A 55 -25.01 18.26 -8.52
C ALA A 55 -23.55 18.57 -8.87
N SER A 56 -22.62 17.65 -8.58
CA SER A 56 -21.20 17.70 -9.00
C SER A 56 -21.00 17.62 -10.53
N THR A 57 -22.03 17.24 -11.31
CA THR A 57 -21.99 17.28 -12.78
C THR A 57 -21.75 18.69 -13.35
N ARG A 58 -21.95 19.74 -12.55
CA ARG A 58 -21.58 21.12 -12.94
C ARG A 58 -20.07 21.34 -13.12
N TYR A 59 -19.23 20.43 -12.62
CA TYR A 59 -17.76 20.49 -12.74
C TYR A 59 -17.23 19.89 -14.05
N LEU A 60 -18.11 19.29 -14.86
CA LEU A 60 -17.71 18.76 -16.15
C LEU A 60 -17.28 19.88 -17.09
N ALA A 61 -16.16 19.68 -17.78
CA ALA A 61 -15.80 20.54 -18.88
C ALA A 61 -16.84 20.46 -20.00
N LYS A 62 -16.99 21.58 -20.70
CA LYS A 62 -17.75 21.62 -21.95
C LYS A 62 -17.08 20.71 -23.00
N PRO A 63 -17.85 20.08 -23.91
CA PRO A 63 -17.31 19.17 -24.92
C PRO A 63 -16.24 19.78 -25.84
N ASP A 64 -16.22 21.11 -25.99
CA ASP A 64 -15.26 21.86 -26.81
C ASP A 64 -14.01 22.31 -26.03
N ASN A 65 -13.90 21.99 -24.74
CA ASN A 65 -12.71 22.32 -23.96
C ASN A 65 -11.51 21.52 -24.49
N PRO A 66 -10.40 22.17 -24.92
CA PRO A 66 -9.25 21.48 -25.51
C PRO A 66 -8.50 20.56 -24.53
N LEU A 67 -8.77 20.69 -23.22
CA LEU A 67 -8.20 19.90 -22.14
C LEU A 67 -9.27 19.09 -21.39
N ILE A 68 -10.42 18.83 -22.02
CA ILE A 68 -11.38 17.83 -21.53
C ILE A 68 -10.65 16.49 -21.32
N THR A 69 -10.93 15.83 -20.19
CA THR A 69 -10.32 14.52 -19.91
C THR A 69 -10.95 13.44 -20.79
N GLN A 70 -10.27 12.31 -20.95
CA GLN A 70 -10.83 11.16 -21.67
C GLN A 70 -12.08 10.60 -20.97
N ALA A 71 -12.10 10.60 -19.64
CA ALA A 71 -13.28 10.27 -18.87
C ALA A 71 -14.47 11.18 -19.23
N GLU A 72 -14.31 12.50 -19.14
CA GLU A 72 -15.40 13.43 -19.48
C GLU A 72 -15.83 13.32 -20.94
N ALA A 73 -14.88 13.26 -21.89
CA ALA A 73 -15.18 13.22 -23.33
C ALA A 73 -15.88 11.93 -23.77
N SER A 74 -15.69 10.84 -23.03
CA SER A 74 -16.30 9.54 -23.29
C SER A 74 -17.58 9.30 -22.47
N GLU A 75 -18.10 10.32 -21.77
CA GLU A 75 -19.22 10.18 -20.83
C GLU A 75 -18.93 9.13 -19.74
N PHE A 76 -17.69 9.11 -19.26
CA PHE A 76 -17.17 8.20 -18.23
C PHE A 76 -17.18 6.72 -18.63
N ARG A 77 -17.18 6.41 -19.93
CA ARG A 77 -16.98 5.04 -20.43
C ARG A 77 -15.51 4.64 -20.51
N GLN A 78 -14.60 5.59 -20.60
CA GLN A 78 -13.16 5.31 -20.77
C GLN A 78 -12.31 6.05 -19.74
N THR A 79 -11.15 5.49 -19.43
CA THR A 79 -10.05 6.16 -18.72
C THR A 79 -8.77 5.93 -19.50
N SER A 80 -7.84 6.88 -19.42
CA SER A 80 -6.57 6.82 -20.14
C SER A 80 -5.69 5.66 -19.67
N ASN A 81 -4.88 5.10 -20.58
CA ASN A 81 -3.72 4.27 -20.20
C ASN A 81 -2.51 5.15 -19.86
N TYR A 82 -1.37 4.54 -19.54
CA TYR A 82 -0.20 5.27 -19.09
C TYR A 82 0.40 6.21 -20.15
N ASP A 83 0.46 5.78 -21.41
CA ASP A 83 0.97 6.61 -22.50
C ASP A 83 0.04 7.82 -22.74
N GLU A 84 -1.26 7.59 -22.72
CA GLU A 84 -2.29 8.63 -22.83
C GLU A 84 -2.27 9.57 -21.61
N THR A 85 -2.02 9.04 -20.42
CA THR A 85 -1.83 9.78 -19.17
C THR A 85 -0.66 10.75 -19.28
N ARG A 86 0.51 10.26 -19.73
CA ARG A 86 1.68 11.12 -19.96
C ARG A 86 1.41 12.19 -21.01
N ALA A 87 0.73 11.82 -22.11
CA ALA A 87 0.36 12.76 -23.16
C ALA A 87 -0.62 13.84 -22.68
N TYR A 88 -1.64 13.47 -21.91
CA TYR A 88 -2.59 14.40 -21.30
C TYR A 88 -1.88 15.35 -20.34
N MET A 89 -1.08 14.83 -19.40
CA MET A 89 -0.34 15.65 -18.44
C MET A 89 0.64 16.60 -19.12
N THR A 90 1.28 16.18 -20.22
CA THR A 90 2.17 17.05 -21.01
C THR A 90 1.41 18.23 -21.62
N ARG A 91 0.22 17.97 -22.22
CA ARG A 91 -0.64 19.05 -22.76
C ARG A 91 -1.13 19.98 -21.65
N LEU A 92 -1.55 19.42 -20.51
CA LEU A 92 -2.00 20.20 -19.37
C LEU A 92 -0.87 21.08 -18.79
N ALA A 93 0.33 20.53 -18.63
CA ALA A 93 1.50 21.27 -18.16
C ALA A 93 1.85 22.43 -19.11
N ALA A 94 1.84 22.19 -20.42
CA ALA A 94 2.08 23.23 -21.42
C ALA A 94 1.05 24.37 -21.37
N ALA A 95 -0.22 24.05 -21.08
CA ALA A 95 -1.30 25.03 -20.96
C ALA A 95 -1.36 25.73 -19.59
N SER A 96 -0.69 25.20 -18.57
CA SER A 96 -0.77 25.68 -17.18
C SER A 96 -0.14 27.07 -16.96
N GLY A 97 0.64 27.56 -17.92
CA GLY A 97 1.43 28.79 -17.76
C GLY A 97 2.59 28.64 -16.78
N GLY A 98 3.12 27.42 -16.63
CA GLY A 98 4.25 27.11 -15.74
C GLY A 98 3.85 26.74 -14.31
N SER A 99 2.55 26.69 -13.99
CA SER A 99 2.07 26.25 -12.68
C SER A 99 2.18 24.74 -12.47
N ILE A 100 2.30 23.94 -13.55
CA ILE A 100 2.54 22.49 -13.48
C ILE A 100 3.89 22.16 -14.11
N VAL A 101 4.71 21.39 -13.39
CA VAL A 101 5.95 20.79 -13.89
C VAL A 101 5.85 19.27 -13.79
N LEU A 102 6.42 18.58 -14.78
CA LEU A 102 6.44 17.13 -14.87
C LEU A 102 7.87 16.63 -14.67
N ASN A 103 8.04 15.64 -13.80
CA ASN A 103 9.32 14.99 -13.52
C ASN A 103 9.17 13.47 -13.66
N ASP A 104 10.21 12.83 -14.17
CA ASP A 104 10.34 11.37 -14.02
C ASP A 104 10.82 11.05 -12.61
N LEU A 105 10.25 10.00 -12.01
CA LEU A 105 10.70 9.46 -10.73
C LEU A 105 12.02 8.70 -10.89
N PRO A 106 12.81 8.53 -9.82
CA PRO A 106 14.17 7.99 -9.90
C PRO A 106 14.26 6.56 -10.47
N GLU A 107 13.38 5.67 -10.04
CA GLU A 107 13.33 4.30 -10.54
C GLU A 107 12.30 4.13 -11.67
N LYS A 108 12.52 3.10 -12.47
CA LYS A 108 11.59 2.64 -13.52
C LYS A 108 10.79 1.45 -13.02
N SER A 109 9.63 1.17 -13.63
CA SER A 109 8.85 -0.01 -13.34
C SER A 109 9.60 -1.31 -13.64
N ALA A 110 9.06 -2.46 -13.26
CA ALA A 110 9.70 -3.75 -13.49
C ALA A 110 9.88 -4.06 -14.98
N GLU A 111 8.95 -3.60 -15.83
CA GLU A 111 9.06 -3.70 -17.30
C GLU A 111 9.91 -2.57 -17.92
N GLY A 112 10.41 -1.63 -17.12
CA GLY A 112 11.37 -0.60 -17.53
C GLY A 112 10.74 0.71 -17.99
N HIS A 113 9.47 0.96 -17.66
CA HIS A 113 8.79 2.21 -17.98
C HIS A 113 9.20 3.34 -17.01
N PRO A 114 9.50 4.56 -17.52
CA PRO A 114 9.69 5.72 -16.65
C PRO A 114 8.36 6.05 -15.96
N MET A 115 8.40 6.36 -14.67
CA MET A 115 7.22 6.73 -13.88
C MET A 115 7.12 8.26 -13.74
N LEU A 116 5.91 8.81 -13.73
CA LEU A 116 5.66 10.25 -13.82
C LEU A 116 5.21 10.80 -12.47
N MET A 117 5.72 11.96 -12.09
CA MET A 117 5.14 12.82 -11.05
C MET A 117 4.90 14.22 -11.60
N ALA A 118 3.76 14.81 -11.25
CA ALA A 118 3.45 16.20 -11.49
C ALA A 118 3.59 17.03 -10.20
N ILE A 119 4.09 18.25 -10.33
CA ILE A 119 4.15 19.25 -9.26
C ILE A 119 3.29 20.43 -9.70
N ALA A 120 2.22 20.72 -8.97
CA ALA A 120 1.37 21.88 -9.20
C ALA A 120 1.53 22.91 -8.07
N SER A 121 1.97 24.12 -8.44
CA SER A 121 2.21 25.22 -7.51
C SER A 121 2.30 26.56 -8.24
N LEU A 122 1.97 27.65 -7.55
CA LEU A 122 2.24 29.01 -8.01
C LEU A 122 3.67 29.48 -7.70
N GLU A 123 4.44 28.75 -6.90
CA GLU A 123 5.82 29.11 -6.59
C GLU A 123 6.70 29.10 -7.84
N VAL A 124 7.64 30.05 -7.91
CA VAL A 124 8.61 30.10 -9.01
C VAL A 124 9.58 28.92 -8.91
N ASP A 125 10.14 28.69 -7.71
CA ASP A 125 10.92 27.49 -7.43
C ASP A 125 10.01 26.36 -6.92
N LYS A 126 9.85 25.33 -7.74
CA LYS A 126 9.07 24.12 -7.45
C LYS A 126 9.95 22.95 -6.98
N SER A 127 11.21 23.20 -6.67
CA SER A 127 12.09 22.24 -6.00
C SER A 127 11.58 21.94 -4.59
N PRO A 128 12.04 20.85 -3.94
CA PRO A 128 11.66 20.57 -2.55
C PRO A 128 11.98 21.72 -1.59
N ALA A 129 13.11 22.42 -1.82
CA ALA A 129 13.48 23.59 -1.02
C ALA A 129 12.52 24.75 -1.25
N GLY A 130 12.22 25.09 -2.50
CA GLY A 130 11.29 26.17 -2.84
C GLY A 130 9.87 25.94 -2.33
N LEU A 131 9.35 24.70 -2.44
CA LEU A 131 8.04 24.35 -1.88
C LEU A 131 8.02 24.49 -0.35
N ASN A 132 9.11 24.11 0.33
CA ASN A 132 9.21 24.27 1.78
C ASN A 132 9.30 25.76 2.19
N GLU A 133 10.09 26.56 1.48
CA GLU A 133 10.24 28.00 1.72
C GLU A 133 8.92 28.77 1.56
N SER A 134 7.99 28.27 0.74
CA SER A 134 6.66 28.87 0.57
C SER A 134 5.81 28.86 1.86
N GLY A 135 6.12 27.97 2.81
CA GLY A 135 5.34 27.79 4.03
C GLY A 135 3.93 27.20 3.83
N LYS A 136 3.51 26.95 2.58
CA LYS A 136 2.24 26.31 2.25
C LYS A 136 2.31 24.80 2.53
N PRO A 137 1.22 24.18 3.02
CA PRO A 137 1.15 22.73 3.09
C PRO A 137 1.43 22.08 1.74
N THR A 138 2.30 21.06 1.73
CA THR A 138 2.54 20.24 0.54
C THR A 138 1.76 18.94 0.65
N ILE A 139 0.76 18.79 -0.23
CA ILE A 139 -0.13 17.64 -0.30
C ILE A 139 0.38 16.70 -1.38
N PHE A 140 0.56 15.43 -1.04
CA PHE A 140 0.90 14.40 -2.00
C PHE A 140 -0.31 13.52 -2.26
N VAL A 141 -0.69 13.38 -3.53
CA VAL A 141 -1.76 12.49 -3.98
C VAL A 141 -1.18 11.42 -4.88
N GLU A 142 -1.59 10.17 -4.70
CA GLU A 142 -1.30 9.10 -5.65
C GLU A 142 -2.58 8.40 -6.10
N ALA A 143 -2.53 7.87 -7.32
CA ALA A 143 -3.62 7.13 -7.93
C ALA A 143 -3.10 5.90 -8.68
N GLU A 144 -4.01 4.96 -8.93
CA GLU A 144 -3.74 3.73 -9.68
C GLU A 144 -2.56 2.92 -9.14
N ILE A 145 -2.40 2.87 -7.82
CA ILE A 145 -1.65 1.76 -7.20
C ILE A 145 -2.32 0.42 -7.54
N HIS A 146 -3.64 0.44 -7.73
CA HIS A 146 -4.42 -0.58 -8.44
C HIS A 146 -5.09 0.05 -9.68
N PRO A 147 -4.58 -0.17 -10.91
CA PRO A 147 -5.09 0.44 -12.16
C PRO A 147 -6.54 0.13 -12.55
N GLY A 148 -7.20 -0.80 -11.86
CA GLY A 148 -8.66 -0.94 -11.93
C GLY A 148 -9.43 0.27 -11.35
N GLU A 149 -8.76 1.04 -10.48
CA GLU A 149 -9.34 2.02 -9.57
C GLU A 149 -9.03 3.46 -10.03
N ALA A 150 -9.13 3.71 -11.33
CA ALA A 150 -8.69 4.93 -12.00
C ALA A 150 -9.46 6.23 -11.64
N ASN A 151 -10.48 6.16 -10.79
CA ASN A 151 -11.37 7.31 -10.53
C ASN A 151 -10.64 8.52 -9.91
N GLY A 152 -9.64 8.30 -9.05
CA GLY A 152 -8.86 9.38 -8.46
C GLY A 152 -7.91 10.05 -9.45
N LYS A 153 -7.37 9.28 -10.42
CA LYS A 153 -6.56 9.83 -11.51
C LYS A 153 -7.36 10.82 -12.33
N ASP A 154 -8.52 10.41 -12.83
CA ASP A 154 -9.36 11.26 -13.67
C ASP A 154 -9.93 12.46 -12.90
N ALA A 155 -10.24 12.29 -11.61
CA ALA A 155 -10.61 13.40 -10.74
C ALA A 155 -9.49 14.44 -10.60
N MET A 156 -8.25 13.99 -10.40
CA MET A 156 -7.09 14.88 -10.31
C MET A 156 -6.77 15.58 -11.62
N PHE A 157 -6.99 14.94 -12.78
CA PHE A 157 -6.89 15.62 -14.08
C PHE A 157 -7.89 16.78 -14.20
N MET A 158 -9.14 16.54 -13.83
CA MET A 158 -10.16 17.59 -13.78
C MET A 158 -9.77 18.73 -12.83
N LEU A 159 -9.32 18.40 -11.60
CA LEU A 159 -8.91 19.40 -10.61
C LEU A 159 -7.73 20.24 -11.08
N LEU A 160 -6.67 19.61 -11.57
CA LEU A 160 -5.48 20.31 -12.04
C LEU A 160 -5.80 21.22 -13.24
N ARG A 161 -6.66 20.78 -14.16
CA ARG A 161 -7.19 21.63 -15.23
C ARG A 161 -7.92 22.85 -14.67
N ASP A 162 -8.85 22.66 -13.75
CA ASP A 162 -9.69 23.70 -13.19
C ASP A 162 -8.93 24.67 -12.28
N MET A 163 -7.77 24.27 -11.76
CA MET A 163 -6.85 25.13 -11.02
C MET A 163 -5.92 25.95 -11.92
N THR A 164 -5.58 25.44 -13.11
CA THR A 164 -4.40 25.95 -13.85
C THR A 164 -4.65 26.42 -15.27
N THR A 165 -5.82 26.14 -15.87
CA THR A 165 -6.10 26.46 -17.28
C THR A 165 -7.45 27.15 -17.51
N GLY A 166 -7.57 27.88 -18.64
CA GLY A 166 -8.80 28.59 -19.01
C GLY A 166 -9.19 29.67 -17.98
N ASP A 167 -10.44 29.66 -17.54
CA ASP A 167 -10.98 30.58 -16.52
C ASP A 167 -10.47 30.28 -15.09
N LYS A 168 -9.83 29.11 -14.90
CA LYS A 168 -9.21 28.64 -13.63
C LYS A 168 -10.10 28.85 -12.38
N PRO A 169 -11.34 28.31 -12.35
CA PRO A 169 -12.27 28.55 -11.24
C PRO A 169 -11.75 28.11 -9.87
N LEU A 170 -10.72 27.26 -9.82
CA LEU A 170 -10.11 26.76 -8.60
C LEU A 170 -8.66 27.27 -8.38
N ALA A 171 -8.21 28.31 -9.10
CA ALA A 171 -6.85 28.84 -8.97
C ALA A 171 -6.45 29.20 -7.52
N ALA A 172 -7.41 29.71 -6.74
CA ALA A 172 -7.22 30.09 -5.34
C ALA A 172 -6.78 28.94 -4.42
N LEU A 173 -6.96 27.68 -4.83
CA LEU A 173 -6.43 26.53 -4.06
C LEU A 173 -4.89 26.51 -4.09
N LEU A 174 -4.26 26.80 -5.23
CA LEU A 174 -2.79 26.80 -5.35
C LEU A 174 -2.11 28.01 -4.68
N GLU A 175 -2.90 29.03 -4.30
CA GLU A 175 -2.45 30.09 -3.40
C GLU A 175 -2.26 29.58 -1.96
N LYS A 176 -2.95 28.50 -1.59
CA LYS A 176 -2.98 27.97 -0.22
C LYS A 176 -2.15 26.70 -0.03
N VAL A 177 -2.02 25.87 -1.07
CA VAL A 177 -1.33 24.57 -0.99
C VAL A 177 -0.40 24.33 -2.18
N ASN A 178 0.59 23.45 -1.98
CA ASN A 178 1.37 22.83 -3.05
C ASN A 178 0.87 21.39 -3.26
N ILE A 179 0.87 20.90 -4.50
CA ILE A 179 0.40 19.54 -4.82
C ILE A 179 1.51 18.77 -5.54
N LEU A 180 1.80 17.57 -5.03
CA LEU A 180 2.54 16.53 -5.72
C LEU A 180 1.54 15.45 -6.15
N PHE A 181 1.64 14.97 -7.38
CA PHE A 181 0.69 13.99 -7.90
C PHE A 181 1.38 12.92 -8.73
N ILE A 182 1.24 11.65 -8.33
CA ILE A 182 1.60 10.49 -9.15
C ILE A 182 0.29 9.93 -9.75
N PRO A 183 0.03 10.13 -11.05
CA PRO A 183 -1.24 9.72 -11.66
C PRO A 183 -1.38 8.20 -11.82
N THR A 184 -0.26 7.50 -11.95
CA THR A 184 -0.22 6.06 -12.13
C THR A 184 0.97 5.49 -11.37
N VAL A 185 0.74 4.95 -10.18
CA VAL A 185 1.77 4.26 -9.38
C VAL A 185 2.14 2.94 -10.04
N ASN A 186 1.15 2.11 -10.41
CA ASN A 186 1.37 0.82 -11.04
C ASN A 186 1.33 0.91 -12.57
N VAL A 187 2.43 1.36 -13.18
CA VAL A 187 2.52 1.55 -14.63
C VAL A 187 2.35 0.24 -15.42
N ASP A 188 3.01 -0.84 -14.98
CA ASP A 188 2.95 -2.13 -15.68
C ASP A 188 1.54 -2.73 -15.63
N GLY A 189 0.87 -2.62 -14.47
CA GLY A 189 -0.52 -3.01 -14.31
C GLY A 189 -1.46 -2.16 -15.16
N ASP A 190 -1.20 -0.86 -15.30
CA ASP A 190 -2.03 0.03 -16.11
C ASP A 190 -1.85 -0.22 -17.61
N LEU A 191 -0.70 -0.72 -18.07
CA LEU A 191 -0.52 -1.15 -19.46
C LEU A 191 -1.13 -2.53 -19.73
N ARG A 192 -1.33 -3.35 -18.68
CA ARG A 192 -2.04 -4.63 -18.75
C ARG A 192 -3.57 -4.43 -18.72
N ARG A 193 -4.15 -3.93 -19.82
CA ARG A 193 -5.57 -3.49 -19.87
C ARG A 193 -6.53 -4.43 -20.55
N SER A 194 -7.76 -4.57 -20.04
CA SER A 194 -8.83 -5.25 -20.77
C SER A 194 -10.21 -4.87 -20.24
N ALA A 195 -11.25 -5.30 -20.94
CA ALA A 195 -12.63 -5.24 -20.43
C ALA A 195 -12.90 -6.12 -19.20
N TYR A 196 -11.93 -6.98 -18.83
CA TYR A 196 -12.04 -8.00 -17.79
C TYR A 196 -11.12 -7.75 -16.59
N GLY A 197 -10.55 -6.54 -16.47
CA GLY A 197 -9.56 -6.20 -15.43
C GLY A 197 -10.10 -6.24 -13.99
N ARG A 198 -11.39 -5.98 -13.79
CA ARG A 198 -12.04 -6.07 -12.48
C ARG A 198 -13.52 -6.42 -12.56
N ILE A 199 -13.90 -7.59 -12.04
CA ILE A 199 -15.27 -8.12 -12.12
C ILE A 199 -16.28 -7.39 -11.21
N ASN A 200 -15.83 -6.92 -10.03
CA ASN A 200 -16.68 -6.29 -9.01
C ASN A 200 -16.85 -4.78 -9.20
N GLN A 201 -16.74 -4.25 -10.43
CA GLN A 201 -16.73 -2.80 -10.66
C GLN A 201 -17.61 -2.36 -11.83
N ASN A 202 -18.45 -1.35 -11.55
CA ASN A 202 -19.17 -0.52 -12.51
C ASN A 202 -18.28 0.64 -12.97
N GLY A 203 -17.19 0.28 -13.62
CA GLY A 203 -16.10 1.17 -14.01
C GLY A 203 -16.05 1.42 -15.51
N PRO A 204 -14.93 1.95 -16.00
CA PRO A 204 -14.67 2.08 -17.43
C PRO A 204 -14.83 0.74 -18.18
N ASP A 205 -15.09 0.86 -19.48
CA ASP A 205 -15.20 -0.26 -20.41
C ASP A 205 -13.92 -1.10 -20.37
N GLU A 206 -12.74 -0.46 -20.33
CA GLU A 206 -11.44 -1.10 -20.13
C GLU A 206 -10.68 -0.50 -18.96
N THR A 207 -10.08 -1.35 -18.14
CA THR A 207 -9.23 -0.95 -17.00
C THR A 207 -7.92 -1.72 -16.99
N GLY A 208 -6.94 -1.22 -16.25
CA GLY A 208 -5.71 -1.96 -15.98
C GLY A 208 -5.89 -3.11 -14.99
N TRP A 209 -4.79 -3.81 -14.72
CA TRP A 209 -4.73 -4.97 -13.83
C TRP A 209 -4.17 -4.62 -12.45
N ARG A 210 -4.70 -5.27 -11.41
CA ARG A 210 -4.45 -4.89 -10.00
C ARG A 210 -2.97 -4.91 -9.58
N VAL A 211 -2.20 -5.89 -10.03
CA VAL A 211 -0.81 -6.09 -9.62
C VAL A 211 0.16 -5.64 -10.71
N ASN A 212 1.40 -5.33 -10.34
CA ASN A 212 2.41 -4.88 -11.30
C ASN A 212 2.99 -6.02 -12.16
N GLY A 213 4.02 -5.72 -12.97
CA GLY A 213 4.69 -6.69 -13.86
C GLY A 213 5.34 -7.88 -13.14
N LEU A 214 5.65 -7.73 -11.83
CA LEU A 214 6.14 -8.82 -10.96
C LEU A 214 5.01 -9.54 -10.21
N ASN A 215 3.76 -9.17 -10.48
CA ASN A 215 2.58 -9.68 -9.82
C ASN A 215 2.52 -9.33 -8.31
N TYR A 216 3.09 -8.19 -7.92
CA TYR A 216 2.99 -7.62 -6.58
C TYR A 216 1.78 -6.69 -6.44
N ASN A 217 1.04 -6.86 -5.36
CA ASN A 217 0.04 -5.93 -4.87
C ASN A 217 0.76 -4.81 -4.10
N LEU A 218 0.92 -3.69 -4.78
CA LEU A 218 1.74 -2.57 -4.31
C LEU A 218 1.25 -1.96 -2.99
N ASN A 219 -0.07 -1.98 -2.70
CA ASN A 219 -0.62 -1.51 -1.42
C ASN A 219 -0.41 -2.51 -0.25
N ARG A 220 0.61 -3.36 -0.34
CA ARG A 220 1.15 -4.23 0.73
C ARG A 220 2.67 -4.13 0.84
N ASP A 221 3.27 -3.27 0.02
CA ASP A 221 4.71 -3.25 -0.22
C ASP A 221 5.43 -2.14 0.55
N PHE A 222 4.71 -1.24 1.23
CA PHE A 222 5.27 -0.04 1.85
C PHE A 222 6.32 -0.28 2.94
N THR A 223 6.30 -1.44 3.61
CA THR A 223 7.31 -1.82 4.62
C THR A 223 8.42 -2.72 4.06
N LYS A 224 8.13 -3.54 3.05
CA LYS A 224 9.12 -4.45 2.44
C LYS A 224 9.88 -3.82 1.27
N LEU A 225 9.32 -2.81 0.61
CA LEU A 225 9.87 -2.08 -0.54
C LEU A 225 10.46 -2.99 -1.63
N ASP A 226 9.72 -4.03 -2.04
CA ASP A 226 10.18 -4.92 -3.12
C ASP A 226 10.05 -4.28 -4.50
N SER A 227 9.03 -3.45 -4.70
CA SER A 227 8.73 -2.79 -5.97
C SER A 227 9.46 -1.45 -6.14
N ALA A 228 9.79 -1.10 -7.38
CA ALA A 228 10.37 0.21 -7.70
C ALA A 228 9.35 1.33 -7.51
N GLU A 229 8.09 1.01 -7.77
CA GLU A 229 6.92 1.87 -7.63
C GLU A 229 6.82 2.40 -6.20
N ILE A 230 6.82 1.52 -5.19
CA ILE A 230 6.70 1.95 -3.80
C ILE A 230 8.02 2.51 -3.24
N ARG A 231 9.18 2.13 -3.79
CA ARG A 231 10.45 2.85 -3.51
C ARG A 231 10.43 4.28 -4.02
N ASN A 232 9.81 4.55 -5.18
CA ASN A 232 9.60 5.92 -5.67
C ASN A 232 8.63 6.70 -4.77
N VAL A 233 7.57 6.07 -4.27
CA VAL A 233 6.69 6.69 -3.27
C VAL A 233 7.47 7.03 -2.00
N ALA A 234 8.26 6.09 -1.46
CA ALA A 234 9.15 6.35 -0.32
C ALA A 234 10.17 7.47 -0.60
N TRP A 235 10.67 7.59 -1.85
CA TRP A 235 11.54 8.68 -2.27
C TRP A 235 10.84 10.04 -2.20
N VAL A 236 9.56 10.14 -2.56
CA VAL A 236 8.78 11.39 -2.40
C VAL A 236 8.70 11.78 -0.92
N PHE A 237 8.38 10.84 -0.03
CA PHE A 237 8.38 11.09 1.42
C PHE A 237 9.75 11.49 1.98
N ASN A 238 10.85 11.02 1.39
CA ASN A 238 12.21 11.39 1.80
C ASN A 238 12.63 12.77 1.29
N THR A 239 12.08 13.17 0.14
CA THR A 239 12.57 14.33 -0.62
C THR A 239 11.76 15.58 -0.32
N TYR A 240 10.46 15.45 -0.10
CA TYR A 240 9.54 16.56 0.12
C TYR A 240 9.04 16.60 1.56
N GLN A 241 8.91 17.80 2.12
CA GLN A 241 8.28 18.00 3.42
C GLN A 241 6.77 17.96 3.28
N LEU A 242 6.21 16.75 3.34
CA LEU A 242 4.78 16.52 3.18
C LEU A 242 4.01 16.97 4.42
N SER A 243 2.87 17.62 4.20
CA SER A 243 1.89 17.97 5.23
C SER A 243 0.70 17.01 5.23
N PHE A 244 0.44 16.36 4.10
CA PHE A 244 -0.68 15.44 3.95
C PHE A 244 -0.44 14.46 2.80
N PHE A 245 -0.89 13.22 2.93
CA PHE A 245 -0.86 12.21 1.88
C PHE A 245 -2.24 11.58 1.64
N ALA A 246 -2.65 11.46 0.38
CA ALA A 246 -3.90 10.81 -0.01
C ALA A 246 -3.64 9.79 -1.11
N ASP A 247 -4.05 8.55 -0.88
CA ASP A 247 -4.00 7.46 -1.86
C ASP A 247 -5.44 7.13 -2.29
N THR A 248 -5.72 7.18 -3.60
CA THR A 248 -7.09 7.02 -4.14
C THR A 248 -7.34 5.61 -4.69
N HIS A 249 -8.40 4.97 -4.19
CA HIS A 249 -8.81 3.58 -4.45
C HIS A 249 -10.30 3.48 -4.81
N SER A 250 -10.72 2.27 -5.14
CA SER A 250 -12.12 1.85 -5.01
C SER A 250 -12.26 0.60 -4.17
N THR A 251 -13.34 0.53 -3.39
CA THR A 251 -13.65 -0.64 -2.58
C THR A 251 -13.91 -1.86 -3.46
N ASP A 252 -13.81 -3.08 -2.92
CA ASP A 252 -14.29 -4.27 -3.63
C ASP A 252 -15.84 -4.37 -3.67
N GLY A 253 -16.53 -3.37 -3.11
CA GLY A 253 -17.97 -3.19 -3.14
C GLY A 253 -18.73 -3.98 -2.08
N ALA A 254 -19.81 -3.40 -1.58
CA ALA A 254 -20.88 -4.10 -0.88
C ALA A 254 -22.21 -3.40 -1.18
N MET A 255 -23.34 -4.01 -0.84
CA MET A 255 -24.63 -3.40 -1.16
C MET A 255 -25.04 -2.35 -0.10
N TYR A 256 -24.50 -1.13 -0.19
CA TYR A 256 -24.87 0.03 0.61
C TYR A 256 -24.91 1.32 -0.25
N PRO A 257 -25.61 2.39 0.18
CA PRO A 257 -25.82 3.57 -0.65
C PRO A 257 -24.68 4.60 -0.64
N TYR A 258 -23.69 4.41 0.23
CA TYR A 258 -22.55 5.31 0.36
C TYR A 258 -21.62 5.16 -0.85
N ASP A 259 -21.43 6.23 -1.63
CA ASP A 259 -20.56 6.21 -2.80
C ASP A 259 -19.14 6.71 -2.52
N SER A 260 -18.98 7.58 -1.53
CA SER A 260 -17.73 8.27 -1.23
C SER A 260 -17.30 7.98 0.21
N SER A 261 -16.07 7.48 0.40
CA SER A 261 -15.53 7.19 1.73
C SER A 261 -14.01 7.39 1.79
N TYR A 262 -13.47 7.48 3.00
CA TYR A 262 -12.04 7.32 3.24
C TYR A 262 -11.74 6.58 4.55
N CYS A 263 -10.61 5.90 4.61
CA CYS A 263 -10.13 5.15 5.75
C CYS A 263 -9.22 6.06 6.61
N HIS A 264 -9.46 6.05 7.92
CA HIS A 264 -8.76 6.91 8.88
C HIS A 264 -7.63 6.14 9.58
N ASN A 265 -6.68 6.86 10.17
CA ASN A 265 -5.59 6.21 10.92
C ASN A 265 -5.99 5.75 12.32
N GLY A 266 -7.17 6.13 12.81
CA GLY A 266 -7.65 5.71 14.13
C GLY A 266 -6.72 6.18 15.24
N ASN A 267 -6.32 5.26 16.13
CA ASN A 267 -5.43 5.59 17.24
C ASN A 267 -3.97 5.72 16.82
N GLY A 268 -3.58 5.11 15.70
CA GLY A 268 -2.38 5.39 14.90
C GLY A 268 -1.04 5.57 15.62
N TRP A 269 -0.06 6.01 14.85
CA TRP A 269 1.20 6.55 15.36
C TRP A 269 1.14 8.08 15.50
N SER A 270 0.18 8.76 14.90
CA SER A 270 0.04 10.23 14.95
C SER A 270 -1.33 10.66 15.49
N PRO A 271 -1.61 10.49 16.81
CA PRO A 271 -2.92 10.74 17.39
C PRO A 271 -3.39 12.20 17.28
N ALA A 272 -2.50 13.20 17.31
CA ALA A 272 -2.91 14.60 17.15
C ALA A 272 -3.37 14.86 15.71
N SER A 273 -2.66 14.32 14.73
CA SER A 273 -2.98 14.37 13.31
C SER A 273 -4.28 13.63 13.00
N SER A 274 -4.48 12.43 13.56
CA SER A 274 -5.76 11.69 13.48
C SER A 274 -6.91 12.51 14.06
N ALA A 275 -6.71 13.10 15.24
CA ALA A 275 -7.73 13.95 15.86
C ALA A 275 -8.03 15.22 15.03
N TRP A 276 -7.03 15.79 14.37
CA TRP A 276 -7.24 16.91 13.45
C TRP A 276 -8.08 16.51 12.24
N MET A 277 -7.78 15.38 11.60
CA MET A 277 -8.58 14.86 10.47
C MET A 277 -10.03 14.62 10.89
N ASP A 278 -10.21 14.04 12.08
CA ASP A 278 -11.52 13.67 12.61
C ASP A 278 -12.39 14.86 13.01
N ASN A 279 -11.79 15.87 13.65
CA ASN A 279 -12.53 16.97 14.26
C ASN A 279 -12.53 18.26 13.44
N VAL A 280 -11.54 18.46 12.56
CA VAL A 280 -11.39 19.67 11.74
C VAL A 280 -11.74 19.41 10.29
N MET A 281 -11.22 18.33 9.70
CA MET A 281 -11.36 18.08 8.26
C MET A 281 -12.66 17.38 7.88
N ARG A 282 -13.06 16.36 8.64
CA ARG A 282 -14.14 15.45 8.25
C ARG A 282 -15.46 16.16 7.96
N ALA A 283 -15.94 16.98 8.89
CA ALA A 283 -17.28 17.57 8.77
C ALA A 283 -17.41 18.50 7.54
N PRO A 284 -16.49 19.46 7.28
CA PRO A 284 -16.55 20.26 6.06
C PRO A 284 -16.44 19.45 4.76
N VAL A 285 -15.61 18.40 4.72
CA VAL A 285 -15.47 17.54 3.55
C VAL A 285 -16.76 16.77 3.28
N TYR A 286 -17.37 16.19 4.32
CA TYR A 286 -18.63 15.46 4.21
C TYR A 286 -19.78 16.38 3.78
N GLN A 287 -19.86 17.59 4.35
CA GLN A 287 -20.84 18.59 3.94
C GLN A 287 -20.72 18.98 2.47
N ALA A 288 -19.50 19.12 1.95
CA ALA A 288 -19.26 19.44 0.54
C ALA A 288 -19.72 18.32 -0.40
N LEU A 289 -19.45 17.06 -0.02
CA LEU A 289 -19.90 15.88 -0.77
C LEU A 289 -21.43 15.77 -0.77
N GLU A 290 -22.06 15.89 0.40
CA GLU A 290 -23.52 15.84 0.55
C GLU A 290 -24.22 16.96 -0.23
N ALA A 291 -23.68 18.18 -0.19
CA ALA A 291 -24.19 19.31 -0.97
C ALA A 291 -24.13 19.07 -2.48
N ASP A 292 -23.22 18.20 -2.93
CA ASP A 292 -23.03 17.83 -4.33
C ASP A 292 -23.78 16.56 -4.76
N GLY A 293 -24.60 16.00 -3.85
CA GLY A 293 -25.45 14.85 -4.10
C GLY A 293 -24.78 13.49 -3.84
N HIS A 294 -23.59 13.49 -3.24
CA HIS A 294 -22.90 12.27 -2.80
C HIS A 294 -23.40 11.84 -1.43
N VAL A 295 -23.34 10.53 -1.16
CA VAL A 295 -23.70 9.92 0.11
C VAL A 295 -22.43 9.38 0.73
N VAL A 296 -22.07 9.92 1.90
CA VAL A 296 -20.76 9.69 2.53
C VAL A 296 -20.83 8.77 3.73
N HIS A 297 -19.77 8.03 3.95
CA HIS A 297 -19.55 7.23 5.15
C HIS A 297 -18.06 7.02 5.37
N GLU A 298 -17.67 6.53 6.55
CA GLU A 298 -16.31 6.00 6.71
C GLU A 298 -16.09 4.75 5.85
N CYS A 299 -14.83 4.54 5.45
CA CYS A 299 -14.39 3.33 4.76
C CYS A 299 -14.53 2.10 5.67
N ILE A 300 -15.08 1.01 5.13
CA ILE A 300 -15.43 -0.18 5.89
C ILE A 300 -15.19 -1.48 5.11
N SER A 301 -15.07 -2.58 5.85
CA SER A 301 -15.26 -3.95 5.37
C SER A 301 -16.37 -4.61 6.16
N LEU A 302 -17.33 -5.27 5.49
CA LEU A 302 -18.35 -6.03 6.20
C LEU A 302 -17.71 -7.21 6.93
N ASN A 303 -18.09 -7.44 8.19
CA ASN A 303 -17.63 -8.60 8.94
C ASN A 303 -18.13 -9.92 8.30
N SER A 304 -19.25 -9.85 7.58
CA SER A 304 -19.78 -10.95 6.78
C SER A 304 -20.54 -10.44 5.56
N ASN A 305 -20.08 -10.81 4.37
CA ASN A 305 -20.80 -10.57 3.11
C ASN A 305 -22.10 -11.38 2.99
N GLN A 306 -22.32 -12.35 3.88
CA GLN A 306 -23.52 -13.19 3.93
C GLN A 306 -24.46 -12.84 5.09
N ASP A 307 -24.11 -11.85 5.92
CA ASP A 307 -24.94 -11.35 7.00
C ASP A 307 -24.51 -9.92 7.40
N PRO A 308 -25.09 -8.87 6.77
CA PRO A 308 -24.75 -7.48 7.11
C PRO A 308 -25.11 -7.10 8.56
N GLY A 309 -25.94 -7.91 9.24
CA GLY A 309 -26.27 -7.70 10.66
C GLY A 309 -25.09 -7.92 11.60
N GLN A 310 -24.03 -8.61 11.16
CA GLN A 310 -22.78 -8.76 11.92
C GLN A 310 -21.91 -7.50 11.87
N GLY A 311 -22.36 -6.47 11.16
CA GLY A 311 -21.72 -5.17 11.08
C GLY A 311 -20.42 -5.17 10.32
N TYR A 312 -19.52 -4.28 10.70
CA TYR A 312 -18.36 -3.98 9.88
C TYR A 312 -17.11 -3.65 10.71
N TYR A 313 -15.98 -3.85 10.07
CA TYR A 313 -14.66 -3.41 10.48
C TYR A 313 -14.36 -2.08 9.76
N PRO A 314 -14.19 -0.96 10.47
CA PRO A 314 -13.65 0.25 9.88
C PRO A 314 -12.13 0.09 9.81
N TYR A 315 -11.54 0.31 8.62
CA TYR A 315 -10.09 0.23 8.39
C TYR A 315 -9.35 1.31 9.18
N ARG A 316 -9.08 1.02 10.45
CA ARG A 316 -8.49 1.92 11.45
C ARG A 316 -7.29 1.22 12.07
N THR A 317 -6.16 1.91 12.11
CA THR A 317 -4.94 1.43 12.78
C THR A 317 -4.49 0.04 12.30
N ASP A 318 -4.48 -0.14 10.98
CA ASP A 318 -3.96 -1.35 10.32
C ASP A 318 -2.43 -1.38 10.30
N TYR A 319 -1.85 -2.40 9.66
CA TYR A 319 -0.40 -2.56 9.56
C TYR A 319 0.27 -1.45 8.74
N ALA A 320 1.53 -1.12 9.05
CA ALA A 320 2.28 -0.06 8.38
C ALA A 320 2.57 -0.35 6.90
N ARG A 321 2.29 -1.57 6.41
CA ARG A 321 2.44 -1.95 4.99
C ARG A 321 1.39 -1.34 4.04
N PHE A 322 0.32 -0.75 4.57
CA PHE A 322 -0.69 -0.05 3.79
C PHE A 322 -0.34 1.43 3.66
N SER A 323 -0.64 2.05 2.52
CA SER A 323 -0.21 3.41 2.18
C SER A 323 -0.52 4.47 3.24
N ASN A 324 -1.77 4.55 3.72
CA ASN A 324 -2.17 5.53 4.74
C ASN A 324 -1.50 5.27 6.10
N GLN A 325 -1.34 4.01 6.50
CA GLN A 325 -0.64 3.63 7.73
C GLN A 325 0.87 3.88 7.63
N TYR A 326 1.44 3.72 6.43
CA TYR A 326 2.83 4.06 6.14
C TYR A 326 3.10 5.56 6.27
N GLY A 327 2.17 6.40 5.79
CA GLY A 327 2.27 7.83 6.02
C GLY A 327 2.13 8.18 7.51
N ASP A 328 1.20 7.54 8.22
CA ASP A 328 1.01 7.74 9.67
C ASP A 328 2.26 7.41 10.50
N ILE A 329 2.87 6.23 10.30
CA ILE A 329 4.10 5.85 11.04
C ILE A 329 5.29 6.76 10.71
N ARG A 330 5.24 7.47 9.58
CA ARG A 330 6.22 8.47 9.16
C ARG A 330 5.87 9.90 9.61
N ASN A 331 4.84 10.05 10.44
CA ASN A 331 4.33 11.34 10.92
C ASN A 331 3.90 12.27 9.78
N VAL A 332 3.21 11.71 8.79
CA VAL A 332 2.51 12.44 7.74
C VAL A 332 1.03 12.09 7.84
N PRO A 333 0.14 13.05 8.16
CA PRO A 333 -1.30 12.84 8.13
C PRO A 333 -1.72 12.24 6.79
N SER A 334 -2.41 11.10 6.84
CA SER A 334 -2.64 10.29 5.63
C SER A 334 -4.00 9.63 5.63
N ILE A 335 -4.63 9.54 4.45
CA ILE A 335 -5.87 8.79 4.27
C ILE A 335 -5.82 7.91 3.02
N LEU A 336 -6.61 6.84 3.05
CA LEU A 336 -6.94 6.03 1.89
C LEU A 336 -8.35 6.41 1.44
N ILE A 337 -8.50 7.05 0.29
CA ILE A 337 -9.81 7.38 -0.27
C ILE A 337 -10.36 6.17 -1.00
N GLU A 338 -11.61 5.81 -0.72
CA GLU A 338 -12.24 4.61 -1.24
C GLU A 338 -13.59 4.97 -1.87
N GLN A 339 -13.62 5.03 -3.19
CA GLN A 339 -14.86 5.19 -3.96
C GLN A 339 -15.58 3.86 -4.10
N HIS A 340 -16.91 3.86 -4.06
CA HIS A 340 -17.64 2.61 -4.09
C HIS A 340 -17.70 1.99 -5.50
N ALA A 341 -17.06 0.84 -5.70
CA ALA A 341 -16.87 0.26 -7.03
C ALA A 341 -18.17 -0.09 -7.78
N LEU A 342 -19.29 -0.30 -7.10
CA LEU A 342 -20.57 -0.62 -7.76
C LEU A 342 -21.31 0.64 -8.26
N HIS A 343 -21.06 1.82 -7.70
CA HIS A 343 -21.65 3.05 -8.23
C HIS A 343 -21.10 3.34 -9.63
N PRO A 344 -21.87 4.00 -10.53
CA PRO A 344 -21.38 4.35 -11.86
C PRO A 344 -20.03 5.09 -11.81
N TYR A 345 -19.17 4.87 -12.80
CA TYR A 345 -17.83 5.46 -12.82
C TYR A 345 -17.84 7.00 -12.70
N GLN A 346 -18.81 7.66 -13.33
CA GLN A 346 -19.04 9.10 -13.18
C GLN A 346 -19.24 9.52 -11.71
N THR A 347 -20.01 8.77 -10.93
CA THR A 347 -20.21 9.01 -9.50
C THR A 347 -18.89 8.92 -8.75
N GLN A 348 -18.09 7.88 -9.03
CA GLN A 348 -16.81 7.66 -8.37
C GLN A 348 -15.81 8.79 -8.66
N VAL A 349 -15.69 9.20 -9.93
CA VAL A 349 -14.78 10.30 -10.33
C VAL A 349 -15.21 11.62 -9.71
N LEU A 350 -16.51 11.95 -9.77
CA LEU A 350 -17.01 13.21 -9.21
C LEU A 350 -16.96 13.22 -7.67
N GLY A 351 -17.14 12.07 -7.02
CA GLY A 351 -16.96 11.92 -5.57
C GLY A 351 -15.53 12.23 -5.15
N ASN A 352 -14.55 11.66 -5.86
CA ASN A 352 -13.14 12.00 -5.64
C ASN A 352 -12.83 13.46 -5.93
N TYR A 353 -13.36 14.03 -7.02
CA TYR A 353 -13.16 15.44 -7.35
C TYR A 353 -13.61 16.34 -6.19
N VAL A 354 -14.84 16.13 -5.68
CA VAL A 354 -15.40 16.96 -4.60
C VAL A 354 -14.62 16.74 -3.30
N MET A 355 -14.26 15.49 -2.98
CA MET A 355 -13.51 15.15 -1.79
C MET A 355 -12.13 15.82 -1.77
N LEU A 356 -11.31 15.59 -2.81
CA LEU A 356 -9.96 16.14 -2.91
C LEU A 356 -9.99 17.67 -2.95
N LYS A 357 -10.90 18.28 -3.73
CA LYS A 357 -11.11 19.74 -3.74
C LYS A 357 -11.37 20.28 -2.33
N SER A 358 -12.30 19.67 -1.61
CA SER A 358 -12.68 20.12 -0.26
C SER A 358 -11.55 19.90 0.75
N MET A 359 -10.85 18.77 0.66
CA MET A 359 -9.66 18.51 1.48
C MET A 359 -8.56 19.55 1.24
N PHE A 360 -8.23 19.87 -0.01
CA PHE A 360 -7.21 20.88 -0.33
C PHE A 360 -7.61 22.25 0.23
N GLN A 361 -8.90 22.60 0.14
CA GLN A 361 -9.43 23.82 0.72
C GLN A 361 -9.24 23.86 2.23
N VAL A 362 -9.68 22.81 2.94
CA VAL A 362 -9.58 22.74 4.40
C VAL A 362 -8.13 22.70 4.86
N ILE A 363 -7.26 21.89 4.23
CA ILE A 363 -5.83 21.82 4.55
C ILE A 363 -5.17 23.20 4.39
N GLY A 364 -5.47 23.91 3.31
CA GLY A 364 -4.99 25.27 3.09
C GLY A 364 -5.50 26.27 4.13
N ASP A 365 -6.81 26.25 4.43
CA ASP A 365 -7.44 27.18 5.39
C ASP A 365 -7.03 26.92 6.84
N GLN A 366 -6.71 25.66 7.16
CA GLN A 366 -6.39 25.19 8.50
C GLN A 366 -4.91 24.78 8.62
N ALA A 367 -4.05 25.31 7.73
CA ALA A 367 -2.61 24.98 7.68
C ALA A 367 -1.92 25.15 9.04
N VAL A 368 -2.26 26.19 9.80
CA VAL A 368 -1.69 26.46 11.12
C VAL A 368 -2.02 25.34 12.12
N SER A 369 -3.30 24.93 12.20
CA SER A 369 -3.72 23.89 13.13
C SER A 369 -3.25 22.49 12.71
N LEU A 370 -3.12 22.25 11.40
CA LEU A 370 -2.53 21.03 10.85
C LEU A 370 -1.04 20.92 11.22
N ASN A 371 -0.27 21.97 10.97
CA ASN A 371 1.17 21.99 11.29
C ASN A 371 1.41 21.83 12.80
N GLU A 372 0.53 22.39 13.63
CA GLU A 372 0.58 22.19 15.07
C GLU A 372 0.33 20.72 15.47
N ALA A 373 -0.65 20.05 14.86
CA ALA A 373 -0.90 18.63 15.10
C ALA A 373 0.31 17.76 14.72
N ILE A 374 0.91 17.99 13.54
CA ILE A 374 2.11 17.29 13.08
C ILE A 374 3.30 17.52 14.03
N ARG A 375 3.47 18.75 14.53
CA ARG A 375 4.53 19.09 15.49
C ARG A 375 4.34 18.35 16.81
N GLN A 376 3.11 18.32 17.34
CA GLN A 376 2.79 17.60 18.57
C GLN A 376 3.09 16.11 18.44
N ASP A 377 2.72 15.49 17.31
CA ASP A 377 3.04 14.08 17.06
C ASP A 377 4.55 13.85 16.92
N ARG A 378 5.28 14.77 16.30
CA ARG A 378 6.75 14.69 16.20
C ARG A 378 7.40 14.70 17.57
N GLU A 379 7.07 15.68 18.41
CA GLU A 379 7.60 15.81 19.77
C GLU A 379 7.24 14.58 20.62
N ARG A 380 6.01 14.06 20.46
CA ARG A 380 5.57 12.83 21.14
C ARG A 380 6.38 11.61 20.70
N LEU A 381 6.60 11.43 19.40
CA LEU A 381 7.36 10.32 18.83
C LEU A 381 8.84 10.39 19.22
N GLU A 382 9.44 11.57 19.31
CA GLU A 382 10.82 11.75 19.79
C GLU A 382 10.96 11.34 21.27
N ALA A 383 10.00 11.73 22.13
CA ALA A 383 10.01 11.41 23.56
C ALA A 383 9.51 9.99 23.93
N GLN A 384 9.07 9.19 22.96
CA GLN A 384 8.39 7.92 23.22
C GLN A 384 9.35 6.79 23.62
N GLU A 385 9.30 6.35 24.88
CA GLU A 385 10.10 5.22 25.38
C GLU A 385 9.52 3.83 25.02
N GLN A 386 8.19 3.74 24.85
CA GLN A 386 7.46 2.51 24.52
C GLN A 386 6.77 2.67 23.18
N VAL A 387 7.10 1.83 22.21
CA VAL A 387 6.59 1.89 20.83
C VAL A 387 5.51 0.83 20.64
N THR A 388 4.32 1.27 20.27
CA THR A 388 3.25 0.37 19.80
C THR A 388 3.48 0.02 18.34
N LEU A 389 3.49 -1.29 18.04
CA LEU A 389 3.72 -1.83 16.70
C LEU A 389 2.44 -2.41 16.08
N THR A 390 1.51 -2.89 16.90
CA THR A 390 0.21 -3.40 16.44
C THR A 390 -0.92 -3.01 17.39
N TRP A 391 -2.13 -3.03 16.86
CA TRP A 391 -3.37 -2.83 17.60
C TRP A 391 -4.31 -4.00 17.34
N LYS A 392 -5.11 -4.32 18.36
CA LYS A 392 -6.14 -5.36 18.30
C LYS A 392 -7.55 -4.75 18.38
N PRO A 393 -8.57 -5.52 17.99
CA PRO A 393 -9.96 -5.10 18.11
C PRO A 393 -10.30 -4.66 19.55
N GLY A 394 -10.90 -3.47 19.67
CA GLY A 394 -11.39 -2.96 20.95
C GLY A 394 -12.83 -3.37 21.23
N LYS A 395 -13.50 -2.60 22.10
CA LYS A 395 -14.92 -2.81 22.40
C LYS A 395 -15.82 -2.45 21.22
N ALA A 396 -16.70 -3.37 20.82
CA ALA A 396 -17.71 -3.14 19.80
C ALA A 396 -18.67 -2.00 20.20
N GLN A 397 -19.01 -1.15 19.23
CA GLN A 397 -20.00 -0.08 19.35
C GLN A 397 -21.15 -0.33 18.38
N THR A 398 -22.39 -0.10 18.81
CA THR A 398 -23.55 -0.22 17.92
C THR A 398 -23.77 1.09 17.18
N THR A 399 -23.87 1.03 15.85
CA THR A 399 -24.18 2.20 15.02
C THR A 399 -25.30 1.92 14.03
N ALA A 400 -25.99 2.97 13.61
CA ALA A 400 -26.96 2.88 12.52
C ALA A 400 -26.21 2.76 11.19
N PHE A 401 -26.59 1.79 10.37
CA PHE A 401 -25.98 1.52 9.07
C PHE A 401 -27.05 1.21 8.03
N THR A 402 -26.91 1.76 6.83
CA THR A 402 -27.85 1.52 5.74
C THR A 402 -27.23 0.58 4.71
N VAL A 403 -27.97 -0.46 4.35
CA VAL A 403 -27.63 -1.40 3.27
C VAL A 403 -28.76 -1.42 2.24
N GLY A 404 -28.58 -2.15 1.13
CA GLY A 404 -29.69 -2.55 0.27
C GLY A 404 -30.55 -3.60 0.97
N ASP A 405 -31.86 -3.58 0.76
CA ASP A 405 -32.74 -4.64 1.24
C ASP A 405 -32.41 -5.93 0.50
N TYR A 406 -32.64 -7.04 1.18
CA TYR A 406 -32.11 -8.32 0.76
C TYR A 406 -32.97 -9.48 1.25
N ARG A 407 -32.87 -10.56 0.50
CA ARG A 407 -33.50 -11.84 0.81
C ARG A 407 -32.49 -12.96 0.62
N TYR A 408 -32.70 -14.05 1.34
CA TYR A 408 -31.86 -15.23 1.21
C TYR A 408 -32.44 -16.21 0.20
N GLU A 409 -31.56 -16.83 -0.57
CA GLU A 409 -31.88 -17.96 -1.45
C GLU A 409 -30.90 -19.11 -1.24
N GLN A 410 -31.33 -20.32 -1.56
CA GLN A 410 -30.43 -21.46 -1.69
C GLN A 410 -29.78 -21.41 -3.08
N SER A 411 -28.46 -21.27 -3.13
CA SER A 411 -27.74 -21.23 -4.40
C SER A 411 -27.58 -22.64 -4.97
N PRO A 412 -28.03 -22.91 -6.21
CA PRO A 412 -27.78 -24.19 -6.87
C PRO A 412 -26.32 -24.33 -7.34
N ILE A 413 -25.56 -23.22 -7.40
CA ILE A 413 -24.17 -23.20 -7.86
C ILE A 413 -23.21 -23.43 -6.71
N THR A 414 -23.37 -22.70 -5.60
CA THR A 414 -22.47 -22.83 -4.45
C THR A 414 -22.93 -23.88 -3.44
N GLY A 415 -24.19 -24.32 -3.51
CA GLY A 415 -24.79 -25.18 -2.48
C GLY A 415 -24.98 -24.49 -1.12
N ALA A 416 -24.64 -23.21 -1.01
CA ALA A 416 -24.78 -22.42 0.20
C ALA A 416 -26.00 -21.48 0.12
N ARG A 417 -26.42 -20.98 1.29
CA ARG A 417 -27.34 -19.85 1.37
C ARG A 417 -26.60 -18.61 0.86
N THR A 418 -27.20 -17.90 -0.10
CA THR A 418 -26.68 -16.65 -0.66
C THR A 418 -27.65 -15.50 -0.45
N ILE A 419 -27.12 -14.27 -0.43
CA ILE A 419 -27.94 -13.05 -0.46
C ILE A 419 -28.28 -12.67 -1.89
N VAL A 420 -29.54 -12.30 -2.13
CA VAL A 420 -29.98 -11.54 -3.30
C VAL A 420 -30.31 -10.11 -2.87
N TRP A 421 -29.59 -9.15 -3.43
CA TRP A 421 -29.66 -7.74 -3.09
C TRP A 421 -30.66 -6.98 -3.97
N SER A 422 -31.22 -5.92 -3.39
CA SER A 422 -31.97 -4.87 -4.08
C SER A 422 -31.36 -3.49 -3.79
N ASN A 423 -31.75 -2.48 -4.56
CA ASN A 423 -31.37 -1.08 -4.33
C ASN A 423 -32.36 -0.30 -3.43
N THR A 424 -33.25 -1.00 -2.71
CA THR A 424 -34.14 -0.37 -1.74
C THR A 424 -33.38 -0.20 -0.42
N PRO A 425 -33.25 1.01 0.16
CA PRO A 425 -32.52 1.19 1.41
C PRO A 425 -33.15 0.47 2.60
N LYS A 426 -32.32 -0.18 3.42
CA LYS A 426 -32.69 -0.83 4.68
C LYS A 426 -31.76 -0.39 5.79
N LYS A 427 -32.33 0.15 6.86
CA LYS A 427 -31.57 0.57 8.05
C LYS A 427 -31.41 -0.60 9.01
N LEU A 428 -30.19 -0.78 9.50
CA LEU A 428 -29.79 -1.75 10.50
C LEU A 428 -29.12 -1.02 11.67
N ASN A 429 -29.11 -1.66 12.83
CA ASN A 429 -28.20 -1.30 13.93
C ASN A 429 -27.19 -2.44 14.04
N VAL A 430 -25.93 -2.14 13.80
CA VAL A 430 -24.89 -3.17 13.64
C VAL A 430 -23.70 -2.93 14.56
N PRO A 431 -23.00 -3.99 15.02
CA PRO A 431 -21.78 -3.83 15.80
C PRO A 431 -20.61 -3.40 14.91
N VAL A 432 -19.85 -2.43 15.38
CA VAL A 432 -18.66 -1.90 14.73
C VAL A 432 -17.49 -2.07 15.65
N THR A 433 -16.44 -2.71 15.16
CA THR A 433 -15.24 -2.98 15.96
C THR A 433 -14.01 -2.62 15.14
N GLY A 434 -13.33 -1.53 15.52
CA GLY A 434 -12.04 -1.15 14.93
C GLY A 434 -10.85 -1.57 15.80
N ASN A 435 -9.65 -1.58 15.23
CA ASN A 435 -8.42 -1.78 15.98
C ASN A 435 -8.11 -0.49 16.75
N THR A 436 -8.24 -0.55 18.07
CA THR A 436 -8.13 0.62 18.95
C THR A 436 -7.30 0.36 20.20
N GLU A 437 -7.11 -0.91 20.58
CA GLU A 437 -6.32 -1.28 21.76
C GLU A 437 -4.89 -1.64 21.34
N PRO A 438 -3.85 -1.08 21.98
CA PRO A 438 -2.47 -1.53 21.76
C PRO A 438 -2.34 -3.04 22.02
N ASP A 439 -1.60 -3.72 21.15
CA ASP A 439 -1.38 -5.17 21.22
C ASP A 439 0.10 -5.51 21.41
N LEU A 440 0.94 -5.29 20.40
CA LEU A 440 2.39 -5.41 20.52
C LEU A 440 2.99 -4.05 20.90
N VAL A 441 3.47 -3.94 22.14
CA VAL A 441 4.17 -2.74 22.66
C VAL A 441 5.56 -3.15 23.12
N VAL A 442 6.58 -2.43 22.65
CA VAL A 442 7.98 -2.76 22.89
C VAL A 442 8.75 -1.56 23.44
N LYS A 443 9.74 -1.82 24.30
CA LYS A 443 10.70 -0.79 24.70
C LYS A 443 11.45 -0.32 23.45
N ARG A 444 11.62 1.00 23.27
CA ARG A 444 12.49 1.58 22.24
C ARG A 444 13.95 1.25 22.56
N PRO A 445 14.68 0.52 21.71
CA PRO A 445 16.13 0.41 21.82
C PRO A 445 16.75 1.76 21.48
N ARG A 446 17.86 2.14 22.12
CA ARG A 446 18.65 3.32 21.72
C ARG A 446 19.22 3.17 20.32
N GLN A 447 19.69 1.96 19.99
CA GLN A 447 20.29 1.66 18.69
C GLN A 447 19.91 0.26 18.21
N TYR A 448 19.85 0.10 16.89
CA TYR A 448 19.98 -1.18 16.23
C TYR A 448 21.34 -1.29 15.53
N VAL A 449 21.88 -2.50 15.44
CA VAL A 449 23.05 -2.83 14.64
C VAL A 449 22.71 -3.94 13.65
N VAL A 450 22.72 -3.62 12.36
CA VAL A 450 22.45 -4.57 11.28
C VAL A 450 23.79 -5.02 10.67
N PRO A 451 24.11 -6.33 10.69
CA PRO A 451 25.37 -6.83 10.14
C PRO A 451 25.52 -6.58 8.64
N GLY A 452 26.73 -6.22 8.20
CA GLY A 452 27.02 -5.79 6.82
C GLY A 452 26.76 -6.83 5.72
N GLN A 453 26.64 -8.12 6.08
CA GLN A 453 26.24 -9.17 5.13
C GLN A 453 24.78 -9.05 4.68
N TRP A 454 23.90 -8.40 5.46
CA TRP A 454 22.48 -8.20 5.12
C TRP A 454 22.28 -6.95 4.26
N ARG A 455 23.04 -6.87 3.16
CA ARG A 455 23.07 -5.71 2.25
C ARG A 455 21.69 -5.32 1.73
N GLU A 456 20.85 -6.32 1.47
CA GLU A 456 19.50 -6.14 0.98
C GLU A 456 18.61 -5.38 1.99
N VAL A 457 18.71 -5.72 3.28
CA VAL A 457 18.00 -5.04 4.37
C VAL A 457 18.54 -3.63 4.57
N ILE A 458 19.87 -3.46 4.55
CA ILE A 458 20.52 -2.15 4.66
C ILE A 458 20.08 -1.20 3.53
N ALA A 459 20.01 -1.70 2.30
CA ALA A 459 19.54 -0.93 1.16
C ALA A 459 18.08 -0.47 1.31
N ARG A 460 17.20 -1.32 1.85
CA ARG A 460 15.79 -0.98 2.09
C ARG A 460 15.60 0.01 3.23
N LEU A 461 16.33 -0.15 4.34
CA LEU A 461 16.37 0.84 5.41
C LEU A 461 16.78 2.22 4.87
N LYS A 462 17.78 2.26 3.98
CA LYS A 462 18.20 3.49 3.31
C LYS A 462 17.11 4.04 2.37
N ALA A 463 16.42 3.18 1.63
CA ALA A 463 15.31 3.58 0.76
C ALA A 463 14.13 4.17 1.53
N HIS A 464 13.86 3.70 2.75
CA HIS A 464 12.89 4.34 3.66
C HIS A 464 13.33 5.72 4.15
N GLY A 465 14.61 6.10 4.02
CA GLY A 465 15.17 7.33 4.54
C GLY A 465 15.74 7.22 5.96
N ILE A 466 15.87 6.00 6.51
CA ILE A 466 16.40 5.80 7.87
C ILE A 466 17.89 6.16 7.89
N HIS A 467 18.27 7.10 8.77
CA HIS A 467 19.65 7.50 8.96
C HIS A 467 20.44 6.38 9.66
N MET A 468 21.66 6.15 9.19
CA MET A 468 22.52 5.08 9.66
C MET A 468 24.00 5.45 9.52
N THR A 469 24.83 4.94 10.43
CA THR A 469 26.28 5.09 10.40
C THR A 469 26.92 3.75 10.07
N THR A 470 27.80 3.70 9.06
CA THR A 470 28.50 2.47 8.67
C THR A 470 29.78 2.27 9.49
N LEU A 471 30.00 1.06 9.98
CA LEU A 471 31.24 0.66 10.65
C LEU A 471 32.34 0.38 9.63
N ASP A 472 33.51 0.98 9.80
CA ASP A 472 34.66 0.87 8.91
C ASP A 472 35.54 -0.36 9.18
N LYS A 473 35.45 -0.93 10.39
CA LYS A 473 36.20 -2.09 10.85
C LYS A 473 35.34 -3.02 11.71
N PRO A 474 35.74 -4.29 11.89
CA PRO A 474 35.10 -5.16 12.86
C PRO A 474 35.05 -4.53 14.24
N THR A 475 33.86 -4.44 14.83
CA THR A 475 33.64 -3.72 16.09
C THR A 475 32.83 -4.59 17.05
N PRO A 476 33.35 -4.89 18.26
CA PRO A 476 32.59 -5.56 19.31
C PRO A 476 31.61 -4.58 19.96
N ILE A 477 30.33 -4.96 20.01
CA ILE A 477 29.25 -4.16 20.60
C ILE A 477 28.43 -5.07 21.52
N ALA A 478 28.15 -4.62 22.73
CA ALA A 478 27.24 -5.31 23.64
C ALA A 478 25.80 -5.06 23.17
N VAL A 479 25.08 -6.12 22.84
CA VAL A 479 23.73 -6.07 22.25
C VAL A 479 22.83 -7.14 22.88
N THR A 480 21.54 -6.85 22.89
CA THR A 480 20.49 -7.86 22.98
C THR A 480 20.23 -8.42 21.58
N LEU A 481 20.42 -9.74 21.40
CA LEU A 481 19.96 -10.49 20.23
C LEU A 481 18.70 -11.28 20.59
N TYR A 482 18.03 -11.83 19.60
CA TYR A 482 16.84 -12.66 19.81
C TYR A 482 17.05 -14.06 19.23
N ARG A 483 16.92 -15.09 20.06
CA ARG A 483 16.72 -16.45 19.57
C ARG A 483 15.24 -16.63 19.23
N MET A 484 14.96 -17.10 18.03
CA MET A 484 13.61 -17.32 17.56
C MET A 484 13.20 -18.76 17.85
N ASP A 485 12.27 -18.93 18.79
CA ASP A 485 11.67 -20.21 19.13
C ASP A 485 10.36 -20.40 18.36
N GLU A 486 9.87 -21.64 18.28
CA GLU A 486 8.59 -21.99 17.66
C GLU A 486 8.43 -21.48 16.21
N VAL A 487 9.53 -21.38 15.49
CA VAL A 487 9.58 -20.84 14.13
C VAL A 487 8.72 -21.68 13.19
N LYS A 488 7.83 -21.02 12.45
CA LYS A 488 6.94 -21.63 11.45
C LYS A 488 6.95 -20.81 10.19
N VAL A 489 6.74 -21.47 9.05
CA VAL A 489 6.32 -20.77 7.84
C VAL A 489 4.94 -20.16 8.10
N ALA A 490 4.83 -18.86 7.92
CA ALA A 490 3.57 -18.15 8.09
C ALA A 490 2.74 -18.20 6.80
N GLY A 491 1.42 -18.28 6.95
CA GLY A 491 0.49 -18.13 5.83
C GLY A 491 0.38 -16.68 5.36
N GLY A 492 -0.31 -16.46 4.24
CA GLY A 492 -0.72 -15.11 3.83
C GLY A 492 -1.59 -14.43 4.89
N PHE A 493 -1.56 -13.11 4.92
CA PHE A 493 -2.28 -12.29 5.91
C PHE A 493 -3.64 -11.77 5.39
N GLU A 494 -4.05 -12.19 4.19
CA GLU A 494 -5.32 -11.82 3.54
C GLU A 494 -6.29 -13.02 3.56
N PRO A 495 -7.08 -13.20 4.63
CA PRO A 495 -7.95 -14.37 4.80
C PRO A 495 -9.11 -14.41 3.78
N ASP A 496 -9.48 -13.27 3.22
CA ASP A 496 -10.50 -13.11 2.18
C ASP A 496 -10.00 -13.51 0.77
N ARG A 497 -8.68 -13.64 0.60
CA ARG A 497 -8.03 -14.01 -0.67
C ARG A 497 -7.42 -15.40 -0.65
N THR A 498 -7.84 -16.26 0.29
CA THR A 498 -7.38 -17.65 0.36
C THR A 498 -7.76 -18.41 -0.91
N GLN A 499 -6.77 -18.75 -1.73
CA GLN A 499 -6.96 -19.56 -2.93
C GLN A 499 -6.90 -21.05 -2.60
N SER A 500 -7.50 -21.89 -3.45
CA SER A 500 -7.45 -23.36 -3.32
C SER A 500 -6.05 -23.94 -3.51
N ASN A 501 -5.17 -23.23 -4.23
CA ASN A 501 -3.80 -23.65 -4.56
C ASN A 501 -2.76 -22.79 -3.81
N GLN A 502 -2.86 -22.69 -2.49
CA GLN A 502 -1.92 -21.90 -1.70
C GLN A 502 -0.50 -22.46 -1.76
N ILE A 503 0.40 -21.71 -2.39
CA ILE A 503 1.85 -21.85 -2.19
C ILE A 503 2.18 -21.13 -0.87
N PRO A 504 2.93 -21.74 0.06
CA PRO A 504 3.31 -21.08 1.32
C PRO A 504 4.04 -19.76 1.06
N GLY A 505 3.65 -18.70 1.77
CA GLY A 505 4.20 -17.36 1.65
C GLY A 505 3.23 -16.33 1.09
N TYR A 506 3.79 -15.19 0.64
CA TYR A 506 3.06 -14.08 0.01
C TYR A 506 3.94 -13.45 -1.07
N GLU A 507 3.46 -13.33 -2.30
CA GLU A 507 4.19 -12.67 -3.40
C GLU A 507 5.62 -13.21 -3.64
N GLY A 508 5.80 -14.52 -3.47
CA GLY A 508 7.11 -15.16 -3.61
C GLY A 508 8.03 -15.05 -2.38
N ARG A 509 7.62 -14.35 -1.32
CA ARG A 509 8.32 -14.36 -0.03
C ARG A 509 7.83 -15.48 0.88
N LEU A 510 8.78 -16.23 1.44
CA LEU A 510 8.51 -17.22 2.48
C LEU A 510 8.42 -16.52 3.84
N LEU A 511 7.21 -16.15 4.23
CA LEU A 511 6.96 -15.48 5.51
C LEU A 511 7.25 -16.41 6.68
N VAL A 512 7.68 -15.85 7.81
CA VAL A 512 7.95 -16.60 9.04
C VAL A 512 7.30 -15.95 10.25
N SER A 513 6.96 -16.77 11.24
CA SER A 513 6.50 -16.35 12.57
C SER A 513 7.17 -17.19 13.64
N GLY A 514 7.22 -16.69 14.88
CA GLY A 514 7.92 -17.34 15.99
C GLY A 514 7.92 -16.45 17.22
N VAL A 515 8.52 -16.94 18.30
CA VAL A 515 8.60 -16.26 19.60
C VAL A 515 10.03 -15.79 19.83
N ALA A 516 10.21 -14.50 20.07
CA ALA A 516 11.54 -13.94 20.29
C ALA A 516 11.99 -14.13 21.76
N LYS A 517 13.16 -14.72 21.98
CA LYS A 517 13.80 -14.86 23.30
C LYS A 517 15.06 -13.99 23.37
N PRO A 518 15.07 -12.93 24.19
CA PRO A 518 16.23 -12.05 24.28
C PRO A 518 17.44 -12.78 24.89
N LEU A 519 18.63 -12.47 24.38
CA LEU A 519 19.91 -12.92 24.93
C LEU A 519 20.96 -11.82 24.80
N GLU A 520 21.67 -11.54 25.89
CA GLU A 520 22.76 -10.57 25.90
C GLU A 520 24.04 -11.16 25.33
N ARG A 521 24.71 -10.42 24.44
CA ARG A 521 25.94 -10.87 23.80
C ARG A 521 26.87 -9.70 23.48
N LEU A 522 28.16 -9.87 23.76
CA LEU A 522 29.20 -9.07 23.11
C LEU A 522 29.44 -9.62 21.71
N GLN A 523 28.80 -9.02 20.71
CA GLN A 523 28.86 -9.48 19.32
C GLN A 523 29.86 -8.62 18.55
N THR A 524 30.79 -9.24 17.82
CA THR A 524 31.62 -8.52 16.85
C THR A 524 30.87 -8.42 15.53
N PHE A 525 30.57 -7.19 15.13
CA PHE A 525 29.95 -6.88 13.84
C PHE A 525 31.04 -6.58 12.81
N PRO A 526 30.98 -7.15 11.60
CA PRO A 526 32.00 -6.92 10.58
C PRO A 526 31.97 -5.48 10.04
N ALA A 527 33.04 -5.06 9.37
CA ALA A 527 33.05 -3.84 8.57
C ALA A 527 31.90 -3.84 7.55
N GLY A 528 31.28 -2.68 7.31
CA GLY A 528 30.09 -2.53 6.48
C GLY A 528 28.77 -2.75 7.23
N SER A 529 28.80 -3.20 8.49
CA SER A 529 27.59 -3.20 9.34
C SER A 529 27.14 -1.77 9.61
N VAL A 530 25.86 -1.57 9.87
CA VAL A 530 25.29 -0.24 10.11
C VAL A 530 24.70 -0.13 11.51
N VAL A 531 24.94 1.01 12.14
CA VAL A 531 24.36 1.42 13.42
C VAL A 531 23.25 2.42 13.13
N ILE A 532 22.09 2.21 13.73
CA ILE A 532 20.88 3.02 13.54
C ILE A 532 20.46 3.54 14.91
N ASP A 533 20.67 4.82 15.16
CA ASP A 533 20.12 5.50 16.33
C ASP A 533 18.60 5.62 16.16
N THR A 534 17.80 5.19 17.14
CA THR A 534 16.33 5.33 17.04
C THR A 534 15.84 6.71 17.48
N ASP A 535 16.74 7.56 17.98
CA ASP A 535 16.51 8.98 18.24
C ASP A 535 16.63 9.78 16.94
N GLN A 536 15.68 9.52 16.04
CA GLN A 536 15.54 10.19 14.75
C GLN A 536 14.06 10.21 14.33
N PRO A 537 13.64 11.07 13.38
CA PRO A 537 12.24 11.18 12.98
C PRO A 537 11.59 9.86 12.54
N LEU A 538 12.35 8.95 11.93
CA LEU A 538 11.89 7.63 11.47
C LEU A 538 12.19 6.50 12.49
N GLY A 539 12.50 6.83 13.74
CA GLY A 539 12.86 5.86 14.78
C GLY A 539 11.79 4.81 15.03
N VAL A 540 10.51 5.20 15.04
CA VAL A 540 9.38 4.26 15.20
C VAL A 540 9.26 3.32 14.01
N LEU A 541 9.43 3.82 12.78
CA LEU A 541 9.47 2.97 11.59
C LEU A 541 10.66 2.00 11.66
N ALA A 542 11.84 2.45 12.09
CA ALA A 542 12.99 1.57 12.27
C ALA A 542 12.72 0.44 13.28
N VAL A 543 12.08 0.74 14.42
CA VAL A 543 11.64 -0.28 15.39
C VAL A 543 10.63 -1.24 14.75
N ASN A 544 9.66 -0.73 14.00
CA ASN A 544 8.67 -1.57 13.32
C ASN A 544 9.30 -2.54 12.30
N LEU A 545 10.30 -2.08 11.55
CA LEU A 545 10.97 -2.88 10.53
C LEU A 545 12.00 -3.87 11.11
N LEU A 546 12.56 -3.59 12.29
CA LEU A 546 13.69 -4.35 12.85
C LEU A 546 13.33 -5.17 14.09
N TYR A 547 12.22 -4.90 14.78
CA TYR A 547 11.77 -5.74 15.89
C TYR A 547 11.17 -7.04 15.35
N PRO A 548 11.73 -8.22 15.68
CA PRO A 548 11.44 -9.45 14.93
C PRO A 548 9.98 -9.91 15.03
N GLU A 549 9.27 -9.63 16.13
CA GLU A 549 7.86 -10.02 16.26
C GLU A 549 6.88 -9.01 15.63
N SER A 550 7.36 -7.89 15.08
CA SER A 550 6.50 -7.03 14.27
C SER A 550 6.09 -7.78 13.00
N PRO A 551 4.80 -7.78 12.63
CA PRO A 551 4.32 -8.42 11.39
C PRO A 551 4.91 -7.77 10.14
N ASP A 552 5.34 -6.51 10.24
CA ASP A 552 5.96 -5.73 9.16
C ASP A 552 7.49 -5.76 9.20
N SER A 553 8.10 -6.52 10.10
CA SER A 553 9.55 -6.60 10.18
C SER A 553 10.17 -7.32 8.99
N PHE A 554 11.42 -6.98 8.68
CA PHE A 554 12.20 -7.74 7.70
C PHE A 554 12.38 -9.20 8.12
N TRP A 555 12.31 -9.52 9.41
CA TRP A 555 12.26 -10.90 9.86
C TRP A 555 10.97 -11.60 9.45
N ALA A 556 9.80 -11.04 9.75
CA ALA A 556 8.50 -11.61 9.37
C ALA A 556 8.33 -11.77 7.85
N TRP A 557 8.88 -10.83 7.08
CA TRP A 557 8.96 -10.90 5.61
C TRP A 557 9.99 -11.91 5.05
N GLY A 558 10.72 -12.59 5.93
CA GLY A 558 11.60 -13.70 5.58
C GLY A 558 12.98 -13.31 5.05
N PHE A 559 13.42 -12.06 5.22
CA PHE A 559 14.74 -11.60 4.75
C PHE A 559 15.90 -12.30 5.46
N PHE A 560 15.65 -12.92 6.61
CA PHE A 560 16.65 -13.58 7.44
C PHE A 560 16.47 -15.10 7.49
N ASN A 561 15.69 -15.70 6.60
CA ASN A 561 15.36 -17.13 6.66
C ASN A 561 16.59 -18.05 6.65
N ALA A 562 17.70 -17.60 6.06
CA ALA A 562 18.97 -18.33 6.07
C ALA A 562 19.54 -18.57 7.49
N THR A 563 19.12 -17.81 8.51
CA THR A 563 19.55 -18.04 9.91
C THR A 563 18.68 -19.05 10.65
N LEU A 564 17.58 -19.52 10.03
CA LEU A 564 16.60 -20.42 10.62
C LEU A 564 16.88 -21.90 10.28
N VAL A 565 18.09 -22.19 9.79
CA VAL A 565 18.55 -23.53 9.43
C VAL A 565 19.89 -23.78 10.11
N ALA A 566 20.05 -24.96 10.72
CA ALA A 566 21.36 -25.40 11.22
C ALA A 566 22.18 -25.97 10.05
N ALA A 567 23.43 -25.53 9.92
CA ALA A 567 24.30 -25.97 8.82
C ALA A 567 24.90 -27.36 9.04
N GLU A 568 25.09 -27.77 10.31
CA GLU A 568 25.79 -29.00 10.69
C GLU A 568 24.87 -29.89 11.54
N GLU A 569 24.94 -31.20 11.31
CA GLU A 569 24.21 -32.22 12.05
C GLU A 569 25.16 -33.27 12.63
N PRO A 570 24.83 -33.86 13.80
CA PRO A 570 25.66 -34.88 14.42
C PRO A 570 25.45 -36.24 13.75
N GLU A 571 26.54 -36.92 13.42
CA GLU A 571 26.48 -38.34 13.04
C GLU A 571 26.22 -39.23 14.27
N GLU A 572 25.37 -40.25 14.12
CA GLU A 572 24.96 -41.13 15.23
C GLU A 572 26.15 -41.78 15.94
N TYR A 573 27.13 -42.28 15.18
CA TYR A 573 28.31 -42.96 15.73
C TYR A 573 29.21 -42.05 16.57
N VAL A 574 29.06 -40.72 16.47
CA VAL A 574 29.77 -39.73 17.30
C VAL A 574 28.91 -39.30 18.48
N MET A 575 27.64 -38.98 18.22
CA MET A 575 26.78 -38.33 19.20
C MET A 575 26.18 -39.29 20.21
N GLU A 576 25.90 -40.53 19.83
CA GLU A 576 25.36 -41.54 20.74
C GLU A 576 26.31 -41.85 21.92
N PRO A 577 27.59 -42.20 21.71
CA PRO A 577 28.49 -42.47 22.83
C PRO A 577 28.74 -41.22 23.68
N MET A 578 28.75 -40.03 23.07
CA MET A 578 28.85 -38.76 23.80
C MET A 578 27.60 -38.53 24.67
N ALA A 579 26.39 -38.73 24.14
CA ALA A 579 25.14 -38.60 24.88
C ALA A 579 25.08 -39.54 26.10
N ARG A 580 25.55 -40.78 25.96
CA ARG A 580 25.68 -41.72 27.10
C ARG A 580 26.57 -41.14 28.20
N LYS A 581 27.71 -40.56 27.84
CA LYS A 581 28.63 -39.92 28.79
C LYS A 581 27.99 -38.69 29.45
N MET A 582 27.34 -37.83 28.67
CA MET A 582 26.61 -36.66 29.18
C MET A 582 25.56 -37.06 30.23
N LEU A 583 24.78 -38.12 29.98
CA LEU A 583 23.78 -38.63 30.92
C LEU A 583 24.39 -39.25 32.20
N ALA A 584 25.55 -39.91 32.08
CA ALA A 584 26.24 -40.50 33.22
C ALA A 584 26.86 -39.45 34.15
N GLU A 585 27.33 -38.34 33.58
CA GLU A 585 28.00 -37.26 34.31
C GLU A 585 27.02 -36.20 34.84
N SER A 586 25.81 -36.10 34.30
CA SER A 586 24.79 -35.12 34.71
C SER A 586 23.43 -35.77 35.04
N PRO A 587 23.13 -36.02 36.34
CA PRO A 587 21.83 -36.50 36.79
C PRO A 587 20.67 -35.58 36.40
N ASP A 588 20.89 -34.27 36.39
CA ASP A 588 19.86 -33.27 36.02
C ASP A 588 19.50 -33.38 34.53
N LEU A 589 20.52 -33.48 33.66
CA LEU A 589 20.31 -33.69 32.23
C LEU A 589 19.55 -34.99 31.96
N LYS A 590 19.85 -36.04 32.73
CA LYS A 590 19.12 -37.30 32.65
C LYS A 590 17.66 -37.15 33.05
N ALA A 591 17.36 -36.43 34.13
CA ALA A 591 15.99 -36.15 34.55
C ALA A 591 15.23 -35.36 33.47
N GLU A 592 15.85 -34.36 32.84
CA GLU A 592 15.26 -33.60 31.73
C GLU A 592 14.96 -34.49 30.51
N PHE A 593 15.91 -35.33 30.11
CA PHE A 593 15.75 -36.24 28.99
C PHE A 593 14.62 -37.26 29.24
N ASP A 594 14.61 -37.89 30.42
CA ASP A 594 13.57 -38.85 30.81
C ASP A 594 12.19 -38.19 30.89
N LYS A 595 12.12 -36.93 31.34
CA LYS A 595 10.87 -36.14 31.31
C LYS A 595 10.40 -35.90 29.89
N LYS A 596 11.29 -35.46 28.98
CA LYS A 596 10.93 -35.20 27.58
C LYS A 596 10.48 -36.45 26.85
N LEU A 597 11.13 -37.61 27.09
CA LEU A 597 10.69 -38.90 26.56
C LEU A 597 9.26 -39.27 26.98
N LYS A 598 8.82 -38.88 28.19
CA LYS A 598 7.47 -39.14 28.69
C LYS A 598 6.44 -38.14 28.16
N SER A 599 6.82 -36.86 28.05
CA SER A 599 5.88 -35.79 27.68
C SER A 599 5.70 -35.61 26.18
N ASP A 600 6.64 -36.07 25.36
CA ASP A 600 6.68 -35.81 23.91
C ASP A 600 6.84 -37.12 23.13
N LYS A 601 5.71 -37.66 22.65
CA LYS A 601 5.68 -38.93 21.92
C LYS A 601 6.39 -38.88 20.58
N ALA A 602 6.36 -37.73 19.88
CA ALA A 602 7.03 -37.57 18.61
C ALA A 602 8.55 -37.58 18.79
N PHE A 603 9.06 -36.87 19.80
CA PHE A 603 10.45 -36.93 20.21
C PHE A 603 10.87 -38.34 20.65
N ALA A 604 10.05 -39.01 21.47
CA ALA A 604 10.32 -40.37 21.88
C ALA A 604 10.39 -41.32 20.68
N ALA A 605 9.58 -41.16 19.65
CA ALA A 605 9.60 -42.03 18.48
C ALA A 605 10.78 -41.79 17.52
N SER A 606 11.54 -40.69 17.66
CA SER A 606 12.56 -40.27 16.69
C SER A 606 13.99 -40.38 17.24
N PRO A 607 14.80 -41.37 16.80
CA PRO A 607 16.21 -41.46 17.18
C PRO A 607 17.01 -40.20 16.85
N SER A 608 16.83 -39.64 15.64
CA SER A 608 17.50 -38.42 15.21
C SER A 608 17.15 -37.23 16.08
N ALA A 609 15.87 -37.06 16.45
CA ALA A 609 15.46 -35.96 17.33
C ALA A 609 16.10 -36.07 18.72
N ARG A 610 16.24 -37.28 19.26
CA ARG A 610 16.91 -37.53 20.55
C ARG A 610 18.39 -37.18 20.49
N LEU A 611 19.11 -37.62 19.45
CA LEU A 611 20.53 -37.29 19.29
C LEU A 611 20.75 -35.79 19.06
N HIS A 612 19.90 -35.16 18.25
CA HIS A 612 19.94 -33.72 18.03
C HIS A 612 19.69 -32.93 19.33
N TRP A 613 18.82 -33.41 20.22
CA TRP A 613 18.59 -32.77 21.53
C TRP A 613 19.82 -32.77 22.43
N PHE A 614 20.65 -33.82 22.37
CA PHE A 614 21.95 -33.81 23.04
C PHE A 614 22.95 -32.89 22.32
N TYR A 615 23.00 -32.93 20.98
CA TYR A 615 23.90 -32.09 20.19
C TYR A 615 23.70 -30.60 20.48
N GLN A 616 22.45 -30.13 20.57
CA GLN A 616 22.07 -28.77 20.97
C GLN A 616 22.61 -28.33 22.34
N ARG A 617 23.08 -29.27 23.17
CA ARG A 617 23.66 -29.05 24.50
C ARG A 617 25.18 -29.25 24.51
N THR A 618 25.81 -29.18 23.35
CA THR A 618 27.27 -29.26 23.19
C THR A 618 27.83 -27.96 22.64
N PRO A 619 29.13 -27.65 22.87
CA PRO A 619 29.80 -26.53 22.22
C PRO A 619 29.96 -26.65 20.70
N PHE A 620 29.64 -27.81 20.11
CA PHE A 620 29.71 -28.03 18.66
C PHE A 620 28.47 -27.51 17.93
N TYR A 621 27.34 -27.36 18.63
CA TYR A 621 26.12 -26.80 18.04
C TYR A 621 26.31 -25.32 17.69
N ASP A 622 25.83 -24.93 16.51
CA ASP A 622 25.89 -23.53 16.09
C ASP A 622 25.01 -22.67 17.00
N VAL A 623 25.67 -21.90 17.88
CA VAL A 623 25.03 -20.96 18.80
C VAL A 623 24.35 -19.77 18.11
N ASN A 624 24.49 -19.65 16.78
CA ASN A 624 23.79 -18.68 15.94
C ASN A 624 22.61 -19.29 15.18
N ALA A 625 22.43 -20.61 15.18
CA ALA A 625 21.24 -21.23 14.60
C ALA A 625 20.00 -20.68 15.31
N PHE A 626 19.03 -20.23 14.51
CA PHE A 626 17.79 -19.58 14.95
C PHE A 626 17.98 -18.25 15.69
N VAL A 627 19.16 -17.61 15.60
CA VAL A 627 19.36 -16.27 16.14
C VAL A 627 19.07 -15.23 15.06
N TYR A 628 18.17 -14.30 15.38
CA TYR A 628 17.94 -13.09 14.59
C TYR A 628 19.19 -12.19 14.68
N PRO A 629 19.84 -11.86 13.55
CA PRO A 629 21.21 -11.34 13.58
C PRO A 629 21.30 -9.82 13.84
N VAL A 630 20.17 -9.11 13.92
CA VAL A 630 20.15 -7.68 14.23
C VAL A 630 20.23 -7.50 15.75
N GLY A 631 21.25 -6.76 16.19
CA GLY A 631 21.43 -6.43 17.62
C GLY A 631 20.64 -5.19 18.01
N ALA A 632 20.05 -5.20 19.19
CA ALA A 632 19.45 -4.04 19.83
C ALA A 632 20.29 -3.58 21.04
N VAL A 633 20.46 -2.27 21.21
CA VAL A 633 21.13 -1.67 22.38
C VAL A 633 20.09 -0.88 23.16
N TYR A 634 19.90 -1.17 24.45
CA TYR A 634 18.78 -0.69 25.27
C TYR A 634 19.13 0.31 26.37
#